data_AF-A0A292S2F1-F1
#
_entry.id   AF-A0A292S2F1-F1
#
_cell.length_a   1.000
_cell.length_b   1.000
_cell.length_c   1.000
_cell.angle_alpha   90.00
_cell.angle_beta   90.00
_cell.angle_gamma   90.00
#
_symmetry.space_group_name_H-M   'P 1'
#
loop_
_entity.id
_entity.type
_entity.pdbx_description
1 polymer ?
#
loop_
_entity_poly.entity_id
_entity_poly.type
_entity_poly.pdbx_seq_one_letter_code
_entity_poly.pdbx_strand_id
1 'polypeptide(L)'
;MGLIASSFRMMYLTAYKITLETKIQWIASAKMELVASSDEIMALGNDLDPDNPAVKQLEARRDKLIILEKKLDLQMQEYQNRLKMVDAEMQSAQGAVDSAIQRSFTYNFQ
;
A
#
# COMPACT_ATOMS: atom_id res chain seq x y z
N MET A 1 25.58 19.20 -1.46
CA MET A 1 25.06 18.07 -2.25
C MET A 1 24.58 18.65 -3.58
N GLY A 2 25.24 18.31 -4.68
CA GLY A 2 24.98 18.95 -5.98
C GLY A 2 23.64 18.56 -6.58
N LEU A 3 23.20 19.31 -7.59
CA LEU A 3 21.95 19.12 -8.34
C LEU A 3 21.72 17.65 -8.72
N ILE A 4 22.75 16.97 -9.25
CA ILE A 4 22.70 15.58 -9.69
C ILE A 4 22.31 14.61 -8.55
N ALA A 5 22.93 14.76 -7.37
CA ALA A 5 22.63 13.88 -6.23
C ALA A 5 21.18 14.06 -5.73
N SER A 6 20.70 15.31 -5.71
CA SER A 6 19.31 15.62 -5.33
C SER A 6 18.31 15.07 -6.36
N SER A 7 18.62 15.17 -7.65
CA SER A 7 17.80 14.58 -8.72
C SER A 7 17.73 13.05 -8.64
N PHE A 8 18.85 12.37 -8.37
CA PHE A 8 18.85 10.91 -8.17
C PHE A 8 18.00 10.49 -6.97
N ARG A 9 18.08 11.25 -5.86
CA ARG A 9 17.24 10.99 -4.69
C ARG A 9 15.75 11.12 -5.01
N MET A 10 15.36 12.17 -5.74
CA MET A 10 13.97 12.37 -6.19
C MET A 10 13.49 11.21 -7.09
N MET A 11 14.32 10.76 -8.02
CA MET A 11 14.00 9.62 -8.88
C MET A 11 13.77 8.34 -8.07
N TYR A 12 14.66 8.04 -7.12
CA TYR A 12 14.53 6.87 -6.24
C TYR A 12 13.24 6.91 -5.41
N LEU A 13 12.96 8.05 -4.77
CA LEU A 13 11.76 8.21 -3.94
C LEU A 13 10.47 8.09 -4.77
N THR A 14 10.48 8.61 -6.00
CA THR A 14 9.35 8.47 -6.93
C THR A 14 9.08 7.01 -7.30
N ALA A 15 10.13 6.24 -7.64
CA ALA A 15 9.99 4.82 -7.95
C ALA A 15 9.49 4.02 -6.73
N TYR A 16 9.98 4.36 -5.54
CA TYR A 16 9.54 3.72 -4.31
C TYR A 16 8.09 4.05 -3.98
N LYS A 17 7.65 5.31 -4.17
CA LYS A 17 6.25 5.72 -4.07
C LYS A 17 5.33 4.88 -4.95
N ILE A 18 5.64 4.77 -6.24
CA ILE A 18 4.86 3.97 -7.21
C ILE A 18 4.76 2.51 -6.76
N THR A 19 5.86 1.96 -6.25
CA THR A 19 5.89 0.58 -5.73
C THR A 19 4.95 0.41 -4.54
N LEU A 20 4.94 1.36 -3.60
CA LEU A 20 4.05 1.32 -2.44
C LEU A 20 2.58 1.46 -2.84
N GLU A 21 2.26 2.38 -3.75
CA GLU A 21 0.90 2.56 -4.28
C GLU A 21 0.38 1.29 -4.98
N THR A 22 1.24 0.64 -5.76
CA THR A 22 0.90 -0.63 -6.44
C THR A 22 0.63 -1.74 -5.43
N LYS A 23 1.44 -1.85 -4.37
CA LYS A 23 1.21 -2.83 -3.29
C LYS A 23 -0.11 -2.58 -2.56
N ILE A 24 -0.45 -1.30 -2.30
CA ILE A 24 -1.75 -0.94 -1.70
C ILE A 24 -2.90 -1.37 -2.60
N GLN A 25 -2.81 -1.12 -3.91
CA GLN A 25 -3.83 -1.54 -4.88
C GLN A 25 -3.99 -3.07 -4.92
N TRP A 26 -2.90 -3.83 -4.94
CA TRP A 26 -2.97 -5.29 -4.90
C TRP A 26 -3.64 -5.81 -3.62
N ILE A 27 -3.36 -5.20 -2.46
CA ILE A 27 -4.04 -5.57 -1.23
C ILE A 27 -5.54 -5.25 -1.33
N ALA A 28 -5.91 -4.08 -1.86
CA ALA A 28 -7.32 -3.72 -2.04
C ALA A 28 -8.07 -4.72 -2.94
N SER A 29 -7.45 -5.15 -4.05
CA SER A 29 -8.00 -6.20 -4.92
C SER A 29 -8.14 -7.53 -4.18
N ALA A 30 -7.11 -7.98 -3.48
CA ALA A 30 -7.16 -9.22 -2.70
C ALA A 30 -8.24 -9.18 -1.61
N LYS A 31 -8.47 -8.02 -0.98
CA LYS A 31 -9.56 -7.83 -0.02
C LYS A 31 -10.94 -7.98 -0.68
N MET A 32 -11.15 -7.38 -1.85
CA MET A 32 -12.42 -7.53 -2.60
C MET A 32 -12.71 -9.00 -2.93
N GLU A 33 -11.70 -9.74 -3.40
CA GLU A 33 -11.83 -11.18 -3.66
C GLU A 33 -12.14 -11.97 -2.39
N LEU A 34 -11.53 -11.60 -1.26
CA LEU A 34 -11.77 -12.25 0.02
C LEU A 34 -13.21 -12.05 0.51
N VAL A 35 -13.74 -10.83 0.36
CA VAL A 35 -15.13 -10.50 0.72
C VAL A 35 -16.09 -11.29 -0.16
N ALA A 36 -15.88 -11.32 -1.48
CA ALA A 36 -16.69 -12.11 -2.39
C ALA A 36 -16.68 -13.61 -2.00
N SER A 37 -15.51 -14.16 -1.68
CA SER A 37 -15.41 -15.56 -1.22
C SER A 37 -16.13 -15.80 0.12
N SER A 38 -16.12 -14.82 1.03
CA SER A 38 -16.85 -14.90 2.30
C SER A 38 -18.36 -14.89 2.08
N ASP A 39 -18.86 -14.06 1.16
CA ASP A 39 -20.28 -13.98 0.82
C ASP A 39 -20.77 -15.29 0.18
N GLU A 40 -19.97 -15.88 -0.72
CA GLU A 40 -20.25 -17.21 -1.29
C GLU A 40 -20.35 -18.29 -0.21
N ILE A 41 -19.43 -18.30 0.77
CA ILE A 41 -19.45 -19.24 1.88
C ILE A 41 -20.71 -19.07 2.73
N MET A 42 -21.14 -17.84 2.99
CA MET A 42 -22.38 -17.58 3.74
C MET A 42 -23.62 -18.03 2.97
N ALA A 43 -23.67 -17.81 1.66
CA ALA A 43 -24.77 -18.30 0.82
C ALA A 43 -24.86 -19.83 0.83
N LEU A 44 -23.73 -20.53 0.64
CA LEU A 44 -23.64 -21.99 0.71
C LEU A 44 -24.03 -22.55 2.09
N GLY A 45 -23.68 -21.84 3.17
CA GLY A 45 -24.02 -22.26 4.53
C GLY A 45 -25.52 -22.15 4.84
N ASN A 46 -26.20 -21.13 4.31
CA ASN A 46 -27.62 -20.90 4.56
C ASN A 46 -28.54 -21.98 3.95
N ASP A 47 -28.09 -22.65 2.88
CA ASP A 47 -28.85 -23.70 2.21
C ASP A 47 -28.70 -25.08 2.89
N LEU A 48 -27.88 -25.18 3.94
CA LEU A 48 -27.55 -26.44 4.61
C LEU A 48 -28.14 -26.49 6.03
N ASP A 49 -28.47 -27.70 6.48
CA ASP A 49 -28.89 -27.98 7.86
C ASP A 49 -27.75 -27.63 8.84
N PRO A 50 -27.98 -26.88 9.94
CA PRO A 50 -26.93 -26.44 10.87
C PRO A 50 -26.06 -27.58 11.45
N ASP A 51 -26.60 -28.79 11.57
CA ASP A 51 -25.86 -29.96 12.07
C ASP A 51 -25.02 -30.66 10.99
N ASN A 52 -25.09 -30.20 9.73
CA ASN A 52 -24.33 -30.77 8.63
C ASN A 52 -22.82 -30.53 8.84
N PRO A 53 -21.97 -31.57 8.78
CA PRO A 53 -20.51 -31.42 8.89
C PRO A 53 -19.90 -30.44 7.88
N ALA A 54 -20.56 -30.21 6.73
CA ALA A 54 -20.17 -29.20 5.76
C ALA A 54 -20.24 -27.76 6.31
N VAL A 55 -21.24 -27.44 7.15
CA VAL A 55 -21.39 -26.12 7.79
C VAL A 55 -20.20 -25.81 8.69
N LYS A 56 -19.76 -26.78 9.51
CA LYS A 56 -18.56 -26.63 10.35
C LYS A 56 -17.29 -26.39 9.55
N GLN A 57 -17.15 -27.01 8.37
CA GLN A 57 -16.01 -26.77 7.49
C GLN A 57 -16.07 -25.36 6.85
N LEU A 58 -17.26 -24.91 6.47
CA LEU A 58 -17.51 -23.57 5.94
C LEU A 58 -17.20 -22.49 6.99
N GLU A 59 -17.62 -22.68 8.24
CA GLU A 59 -17.28 -21.81 9.37
C GLU A 59 -15.75 -21.73 9.59
N ALA A 60 -15.06 -22.87 9.63
CA ALA A 60 -13.61 -22.90 9.78
C ALA A 60 -12.88 -22.21 8.61
N ARG A 61 -13.44 -22.25 7.39
CA ARG A 61 -12.91 -21.52 6.24
C ARG A 61 -13.16 -20.02 6.39
N ARG A 62 -14.34 -19.61 6.83
CA ARG A 62 -14.69 -18.21 7.12
C ARG A 62 -13.74 -17.60 8.16
N ASP A 63 -13.48 -18.30 9.26
CA ASP A 63 -12.56 -17.83 10.31
C ASP A 63 -11.14 -17.58 9.77
N LYS A 64 -10.65 -18.47 8.88
CA LYS A 64 -9.36 -18.28 8.20
C LYS A 64 -9.37 -17.05 7.30
N LEU A 65 -10.46 -16.81 6.57
CA LEU A 65 -10.59 -15.61 5.73
C LEU A 65 -10.58 -14.34 6.59
N ILE A 66 -11.29 -14.30 7.73
CA ILE A 66 -11.27 -13.15 8.65
C ILE A 66 -9.85 -12.84 9.14
N ILE A 67 -9.08 -13.87 9.49
CA ILE A 67 -7.68 -13.69 9.92
C ILE A 67 -6.81 -13.15 8.77
N LEU A 68 -7.01 -13.65 7.54
CA LEU A 68 -6.30 -13.16 6.37
C LEU A 68 -6.65 -11.70 6.06
N GLU A 69 -7.93 -11.33 6.14
CA GLU A 69 -8.38 -9.95 5.94
C GLU A 69 -7.70 -9.01 6.93
N LYS A 70 -7.69 -9.37 8.21
CA LYS A 70 -7.03 -8.56 9.26
C LYS A 70 -5.54 -8.39 9.00
N LYS A 71 -4.86 -9.41 8.48
CA LYS A 71 -3.43 -9.32 8.10
C LYS A 71 -3.23 -8.38 6.92
N LEU A 72 -4.09 -8.47 5.91
CA LEU A 72 -4.07 -7.57 4.75
C LEU A 72 -4.29 -6.11 5.17
N ASP A 73 -5.20 -5.86 6.11
CA ASP A 73 -5.42 -4.52 6.66
C ASP A 73 -4.21 -3.93 7.37
N LEU A 74 -3.55 -4.73 8.20
CA LEU A 74 -2.31 -4.30 8.86
C LEU A 74 -1.21 -3.98 7.84
N GLN A 75 -1.06 -4.80 6.80
CA GLN A 75 -0.10 -4.55 5.73
C GLN A 75 -0.43 -3.29 4.92
N MET A 76 -1.71 -3.08 4.60
CA MET A 76 -2.17 -1.89 3.90
C MET A 76 -1.88 -0.64 4.72
N GLN A 77 -2.18 -0.66 6.03
CA GLN A 77 -1.90 0.45 6.93
C GLN A 77 -0.40 0.74 7.02
N GLU A 78 0.44 -0.31 7.07
CA GLU A 78 1.89 -0.16 7.06
C GLU A 78 2.38 0.53 5.77
N TYR A 79 1.90 0.08 4.60
CA TYR A 79 2.28 0.69 3.33
C TYR A 79 1.76 2.12 3.19
N GLN A 80 0.56 2.43 3.67
CA GLN A 80 0.03 3.79 3.72
C GLN A 80 0.89 4.70 4.63
N ASN A 81 1.35 4.19 5.77
CA ASN A 81 2.25 4.93 6.65
C ASN A 81 3.61 5.17 5.98
N ARG A 82 4.16 4.15 5.31
CA ARG A 82 5.40 4.30 4.51
C ARG A 82 5.23 5.33 3.41
N LEU A 83 4.09 5.34 2.72
CA LEU A 83 3.77 6.30 1.67
C LEU A 83 3.80 7.74 2.21
N LYS A 84 3.16 7.99 3.36
CA LYS A 84 3.20 9.31 4.03
C LYS A 84 4.62 9.76 4.35
N MET A 85 5.49 8.85 4.81
CA MET A 85 6.89 9.17 5.08
C MET A 85 7.65 9.51 3.80
N VAL A 86 7.43 8.74 2.72
CA VAL A 86 8.04 9.00 1.41
C VAL A 86 7.57 10.33 0.83
N ASP A 87 6.29 10.65 0.93
CA ASP A 87 5.76 11.94 0.46
C ASP A 87 6.40 13.12 1.20
N ALA A 88 6.56 13.02 2.52
CA ALA A 88 7.26 14.03 3.32
C ALA A 88 8.74 14.15 2.90
N GLU A 89 9.41 13.03 2.65
CA GLU A 89 10.80 13.04 2.18
C GLU A 89 10.93 13.63 0.78
N MET A 90 10.01 13.32 -0.13
CA MET A 90 9.97 13.90 -1.48
C MET A 90 9.79 15.41 -1.43
N GLN A 91 8.92 15.92 -0.55
CA GLN A 91 8.75 17.36 -0.37
C GLN A 91 10.03 18.04 0.12
N SER A 92 10.76 17.40 1.05
CA SER A 92 12.06 17.87 1.52
C SER A 92 13.13 17.83 0.40
N ALA A 93 13.17 16.73 -0.36
CA ALA A 93 14.12 16.54 -1.45
C ALA A 93 13.88 17.53 -2.60
N GLN A 94 12.61 17.88 -2.88
CA GLN A 94 12.26 18.91 -3.86
C GLN A 94 12.83 20.28 -3.46
N GLY A 95 12.65 20.70 -2.20
CA GLY A 95 13.24 21.97 -1.72
C GLY A 95 14.78 22.00 -1.80
N ALA A 96 15.44 20.84 -1.64
CA ALA A 96 16.88 20.71 -1.82
C ALA A 96 17.30 20.79 -3.30
N VAL A 97 16.51 20.25 -4.23
CA VAL A 97 16.70 20.43 -5.68
C VAL A 97 16.55 21.91 -6.04
N ASP A 98 15.47 22.57 -5.61
CA ASP A 98 15.20 23.98 -5.93
C ASP A 98 16.32 24.89 -5.41
N SER A 99 16.78 24.65 -4.18
CA SER A 99 17.93 25.36 -3.60
C SER A 99 19.23 25.13 -4.37
N ALA A 100 19.45 23.90 -4.87
CA ALA A 100 20.62 23.57 -5.68
C ALA A 100 20.56 24.22 -7.06
N ILE A 101 19.38 24.29 -7.69
CA ILE A 101 19.14 25.01 -8.94
C ILE A 101 19.47 26.49 -8.74
N GLN A 102 18.88 27.13 -7.72
CA GLN A 102 19.12 28.55 -7.46
C GLN A 102 20.61 28.87 -7.36
N ARG A 103 21.38 28.08 -6.59
CA ARG A 103 22.83 28.27 -6.45
C ARG A 103 23.64 27.96 -7.72
N SER A 104 23.17 27.03 -8.55
CA SER A 104 23.89 26.61 -9.76
C SER A 104 23.68 27.59 -10.92
N PHE A 105 22.60 28.37 -10.90
CA PHE A 105 22.24 29.28 -11.99
C PHE A 105 22.17 30.76 -11.57
N THR A 106 22.48 31.11 -10.32
CA THR A 106 22.78 32.51 -9.95
C THR A 106 24.22 32.84 -10.33
N TYR A 107 24.39 33.56 -11.44
CA TYR A 107 25.64 34.25 -11.74
C TYR A 107 25.70 35.52 -10.90
N ASN A 108 26.51 35.53 -9.83
CA ASN A 108 26.95 36.79 -9.24
C ASN A 108 27.91 37.44 -10.24
N PHE A 109 27.41 38.38 -11.04
CA PHE A 109 28.26 39.35 -11.71
C PHE A 109 28.82 40.29 -10.62
N GLN A 110 30.08 40.09 -10.25
CA GLN A 110 30.91 41.12 -9.63
C GLN A 110 31.81 41.74 -10.71
#